data_AF-A0A8H3J370-F1
#
_entry.id   AF-A0A8H3J370-F1
#
_cell.length_a   1.000
_cell.length_b   1.000
_cell.length_c   1.000
_cell.angle_alpha   90.00
_cell.angle_beta   90.00
_cell.angle_gamma   90.00
#
_symmetry.space_group_name_H-M   'P 1'
#
loop_
_entity.id
_entity.type
_entity.pdbx_description
1 polymer ?
#
loop_
_entity_poly.entity_id
_entity_poly.type
_entity_poly.pdbx_seq_one_letter_code
_entity_poly.pdbx_strand_id
1 'polypeptide(L)'
;MGYSGHRISVEEMKGCRAIQFLVKKTSNWETEDDDQQFEIESDYFLTGTVNGLPHETPLDLSPTRHGIDSISYENIVYYEREHGEDHWYGLPFHSACFEIFKKVSLASPEDKCARSMLADTDGFIEQFPRDLAVRDGQDHNWGHQPGHEYLAANPVEVPALPSLLKVAETSHAPKVVFPPPGHGAASDKDPFGILSAEITALIIDHLHPKDIANLRLCTRAVRQLPNILFRKLLLDEMPWMWELKDMEGARVDWHDLYCKRRSYWTILKGLKNRERIWGDVEEIVKRIERLRSDGKIAA
;
A
#
# COMPACT_ATOMS: atom_id res chain seq x y z
N MET A 1 -22.03 10.15 -1.34
CA MET A 1 -21.22 11.15 -2.10
C MET A 1 -19.75 10.75 -2.06
N GLY A 2 -18.90 11.21 -2.97
CA GLY A 2 -17.48 10.80 -3.00
C GLY A 2 -16.63 11.64 -3.95
N TYR A 3 -15.31 11.43 -3.95
CA TYR A 3 -14.37 12.18 -4.78
C TYR A 3 -14.64 12.02 -6.28
N SER A 4 -14.48 13.12 -7.04
CA SER A 4 -14.70 13.14 -8.48
C SER A 4 -13.44 12.72 -9.23
N GLY A 5 -13.56 11.67 -10.03
CA GLY A 5 -12.54 11.26 -11.00
C GLY A 5 -12.81 11.78 -12.42
N HIS A 6 -13.48 12.92 -12.61
CA HIS A 6 -13.88 13.41 -13.94
C HIS A 6 -12.71 13.61 -14.95
N ARG A 7 -11.44 13.61 -14.50
CA ARG A 7 -10.25 13.71 -15.36
C ARG A 7 -9.45 12.40 -15.49
N ILE A 8 -9.99 11.30 -14.98
CA ILE A 8 -9.44 9.95 -15.16
C ILE A 8 -10.47 9.09 -15.87
N SER A 9 -10.01 8.01 -16.49
CA SER A 9 -10.88 7.10 -17.23
C SER A 9 -11.79 6.29 -16.31
N VAL A 10 -12.88 5.77 -16.86
CA VAL A 10 -13.77 4.84 -16.13
C VAL A 10 -13.01 3.59 -15.70
N GLU A 11 -12.09 3.11 -16.53
CA GLU A 11 -11.22 1.96 -16.20
C GLU A 11 -10.33 2.26 -15.00
N GLU A 12 -9.77 3.47 -14.91
CA GLU A 12 -8.99 3.90 -13.74
C GLU A 12 -9.82 4.05 -12.46
N MET A 13 -11.15 4.16 -12.54
CA MET A 13 -12.06 4.26 -11.38
C MET A 13 -12.74 2.94 -11.01
N LYS A 14 -12.52 1.88 -11.80
CA LYS A 14 -13.23 0.62 -11.68
C LYS A 14 -13.09 0.05 -10.27
N GLY A 15 -14.19 -0.40 -9.66
CA GLY A 15 -14.17 -0.99 -8.32
C GLY A 15 -13.99 -0.02 -7.14
N CYS A 16 -13.68 1.27 -7.36
CA CYS A 16 -13.52 2.25 -6.27
C CYS A 16 -14.78 2.54 -5.47
N ARG A 17 -15.95 2.14 -5.98
CA ARG A 17 -17.23 2.30 -5.30
C ARG A 17 -17.66 1.05 -4.53
N ALA A 18 -16.96 -0.07 -4.68
CA ALA A 18 -17.27 -1.29 -3.94
C ALA A 18 -16.85 -1.10 -2.48
N ILE A 19 -17.82 -1.16 -1.59
CA ILE A 19 -17.66 -0.95 -0.15
C ILE A 19 -18.05 -2.24 0.54
N GLN A 20 -17.25 -2.59 1.55
CA GLN A 20 -17.38 -3.80 2.34
C GLN A 20 -17.19 -3.41 3.80
N PHE A 21 -17.68 -4.27 4.69
CA PHE A 21 -17.68 -3.99 6.11
C PHE A 21 -16.94 -5.10 6.85
N LEU A 22 -16.16 -4.71 7.85
CA LEU A 22 -15.58 -5.65 8.82
C LEU A 22 -16.57 -5.78 9.97
N VAL A 23 -16.88 -7.01 10.33
CA VAL A 23 -17.91 -7.35 11.33
C VAL A 23 -17.33 -8.32 12.34
N LYS A 24 -17.76 -8.22 13.60
CA LYS A 24 -17.34 -9.13 14.67
C LYS A 24 -18.15 -10.43 14.62
N LYS A 25 -17.46 -11.55 14.77
CA LYS A 25 -18.06 -12.88 14.88
C LYS A 25 -18.89 -13.01 16.15
N THR A 26 -19.99 -13.74 16.03
CA THR A 26 -20.78 -14.21 17.17
C THR A 26 -20.26 -15.57 17.63
N SER A 27 -20.73 -16.06 18.78
CA SER A 27 -20.38 -17.40 19.29
C SER A 27 -20.85 -18.56 18.42
N ASN A 28 -21.78 -18.28 17.52
CA ASN A 28 -22.47 -19.20 16.62
C ASN A 28 -22.05 -18.96 15.16
N TRP A 29 -20.94 -18.25 14.96
CA TRP A 29 -20.29 -18.12 13.66
C TRP A 29 -19.73 -19.48 13.22
N GLU A 30 -20.04 -19.84 11.97
CA GLU A 30 -19.55 -21.06 11.31
C GLU A 30 -18.81 -20.66 10.04
N THR A 31 -17.85 -21.48 9.61
CA THR A 31 -17.06 -21.21 8.40
C THR A 31 -17.89 -21.43 7.14
N GLU A 32 -17.80 -20.51 6.18
CA GLU A 32 -18.34 -20.63 4.83
C GLU A 32 -17.21 -20.90 3.82
N ASP A 33 -17.54 -21.48 2.66
CA ASP A 33 -16.55 -21.88 1.63
C ASP A 33 -15.76 -20.70 1.03
N ASP A 34 -16.31 -19.47 1.12
CA ASP A 34 -15.71 -18.26 0.58
C ASP A 34 -14.88 -17.48 1.63
N ASP A 35 -14.78 -17.99 2.87
CA ASP A 35 -14.00 -17.36 3.93
C ASP A 35 -12.50 -17.37 3.62
N GLN A 36 -11.88 -16.21 3.82
CA GLN A 36 -10.44 -16.06 3.75
C GLN A 36 -9.78 -16.55 5.04
N GLN A 37 -8.51 -16.96 4.94
CA GLN A 37 -7.75 -17.49 6.09
C GLN A 37 -7.76 -16.55 7.30
N PHE A 38 -7.66 -15.23 7.09
CA PHE A 38 -7.68 -14.27 8.18
C PHE A 38 -9.06 -14.18 8.85
N GLU A 39 -10.15 -14.45 8.12
CA GLU A 39 -11.49 -14.49 8.67
C GLU A 39 -11.53 -15.66 9.64
N ILE A 40 -11.11 -16.86 9.22
CA ILE A 40 -11.04 -18.06 10.08
C ILE A 40 -10.23 -17.81 11.36
N GLU A 41 -9.05 -17.21 11.25
CA GLU A 41 -8.10 -17.04 12.36
C GLU A 41 -8.41 -15.87 13.30
N SER A 42 -9.29 -14.95 12.90
CA SER A 42 -9.61 -13.74 13.67
C SER A 42 -11.01 -13.76 14.26
N ASP A 43 -11.31 -12.77 15.10
CA ASP A 43 -12.65 -12.53 15.66
C ASP A 43 -13.56 -11.78 14.67
N TYR A 44 -13.12 -11.57 13.43
CA TYR A 44 -13.79 -10.74 12.44
C TYR A 44 -13.92 -11.44 11.09
N PHE A 45 -14.91 -11.01 10.32
CA PHE A 45 -15.14 -11.44 8.94
C PHE A 45 -15.68 -10.27 8.12
N LEU A 46 -15.70 -10.44 6.80
CA LEU A 46 -16.17 -9.45 5.85
C LEU A 46 -17.61 -9.74 5.43
N THR A 47 -18.39 -8.69 5.25
CA THR A 47 -19.71 -8.82 4.60
C THR A 47 -19.59 -9.02 3.09
N GLY A 48 -20.74 -9.18 2.43
CA GLY A 48 -20.87 -8.82 1.02
C GLY A 48 -20.51 -7.36 0.73
N THR A 49 -20.68 -6.95 -0.52
CA THR A 49 -20.34 -5.60 -0.99
C THR A 49 -21.59 -4.78 -1.31
N VAL A 50 -21.43 -3.45 -1.25
CA VAL A 50 -22.41 -2.46 -1.73
C VAL A 50 -21.72 -1.48 -2.67
N ASN A 51 -22.45 -0.95 -3.66
CA ASN A 51 -21.92 0.00 -4.63
C ASN A 51 -22.18 1.46 -4.22
N GLY A 52 -21.24 2.02 -3.47
CA GLY A 52 -21.31 3.36 -2.90
C GLY A 52 -22.07 3.37 -1.58
N LEU A 53 -21.86 4.45 -0.81
CA LEU A 53 -22.57 4.71 0.45
C LEU A 53 -23.70 5.72 0.18
N PRO A 54 -24.97 5.28 0.13
CA PRO A 54 -26.09 6.18 0.26
C PRO A 54 -26.15 6.74 1.70
N HIS A 55 -26.98 7.77 1.91
CA HIS A 55 -27.13 8.39 3.23
C HIS A 55 -28.00 7.57 4.20
N GLU A 56 -28.78 6.64 3.67
CA GLU A 56 -29.74 5.84 4.43
C GLU A 56 -29.12 4.49 4.80
N THR A 57 -29.43 4.02 6.01
CA THR A 57 -29.05 2.70 6.54
C THR A 57 -30.32 1.99 7.03
N PRO A 58 -30.36 0.65 7.06
CA PRO A 58 -29.30 -0.30 6.69
C PRO A 58 -29.06 -0.40 5.17
N LEU A 59 -27.92 -0.95 4.79
CA LEU A 59 -27.51 -1.13 3.39
C LEU A 59 -27.68 -2.57 2.94
N ASP A 60 -28.27 -2.78 1.77
CA ASP A 60 -28.37 -4.10 1.16
C ASP A 60 -27.00 -4.57 0.62
N LEU A 61 -26.60 -5.76 1.05
CA LEU A 61 -25.31 -6.38 0.76
C LEU A 61 -25.47 -7.49 -0.27
N SER A 62 -24.49 -7.61 -1.17
CA SER A 62 -24.40 -8.73 -2.09
C SER A 62 -22.96 -9.19 -2.31
N PRO A 63 -22.67 -10.51 -2.25
CA PRO A 63 -23.59 -11.58 -1.83
C PRO A 63 -23.87 -11.55 -0.32
N THR A 64 -24.96 -12.19 0.11
CA THR A 64 -25.18 -12.50 1.54
C THR A 64 -24.06 -13.41 2.02
N ARG A 65 -23.43 -13.07 3.14
CA ARG A 65 -22.38 -13.87 3.79
C ARG A 65 -22.73 -14.03 5.25
N HIS A 66 -22.56 -15.23 5.80
CA HIS A 66 -22.85 -15.54 7.21
C HIS A 66 -24.26 -15.13 7.65
N GLY A 67 -25.23 -15.22 6.73
CA GLY A 67 -26.63 -14.80 6.95
C GLY A 67 -26.86 -13.28 7.03
N ILE A 68 -25.85 -12.45 6.76
CA ILE A 68 -25.95 -10.98 6.76
C ILE A 68 -26.19 -10.49 5.33
N ASP A 69 -27.39 -9.99 5.06
CA ASP A 69 -27.80 -9.36 3.80
C ASP A 69 -28.01 -7.84 3.93
N SER A 70 -27.99 -7.31 5.15
CA SER A 70 -28.16 -5.90 5.43
C SER A 70 -27.28 -5.46 6.62
N ILE A 71 -26.77 -4.23 6.58
CA ILE A 71 -25.86 -3.74 7.62
C ILE A 71 -26.01 -2.25 7.92
N SER A 72 -25.89 -1.91 9.20
CA SER A 72 -25.64 -0.54 9.68
C SER A 72 -24.14 -0.33 9.86
N TYR A 73 -23.65 0.89 9.74
CA TYR A 73 -22.22 1.13 9.80
C TYR A 73 -21.86 2.31 10.70
N GLU A 74 -20.73 2.17 11.38
CA GLU A 74 -20.12 3.20 12.21
C GLU A 74 -18.60 3.14 12.06
N ASN A 75 -17.89 4.06 12.74
CA ASN A 75 -16.44 4.00 12.83
C ASN A 75 -15.93 2.96 13.84
N ILE A 76 -16.84 2.22 14.47
CA ILE A 76 -16.58 1.16 15.44
C ILE A 76 -17.38 -0.10 15.06
N VAL A 77 -16.86 -1.27 15.44
CA VAL A 77 -17.53 -2.56 15.17
C VAL A 77 -18.13 -3.09 16.46
N TYR A 78 -19.43 -3.31 16.44
CA TYR A 78 -20.16 -3.94 17.53
C TYR A 78 -21.42 -4.62 16.99
N TYR A 79 -22.07 -5.42 17.82
CA TYR A 79 -23.39 -5.94 17.52
C TYR A 79 -24.26 -5.81 18.76
N GLU A 80 -25.54 -5.58 18.54
CA GLU A 80 -26.54 -5.44 19.59
C GLU A 80 -27.68 -6.42 19.33
N ARG A 81 -28.32 -6.88 20.40
CA ARG A 81 -29.50 -7.73 20.31
C ARG A 81 -30.71 -6.94 20.78
N GLU A 82 -31.49 -6.42 19.84
CA GLU A 82 -32.72 -5.67 20.14
C GLU A 82 -33.94 -6.52 19.79
N HIS A 83 -34.92 -6.58 20.69
CA HIS A 83 -36.19 -7.31 20.47
C HIS A 83 -36.06 -8.79 20.03
N GLY A 84 -34.89 -9.40 20.26
CA GLY A 84 -34.61 -10.79 19.89
C GLY A 84 -33.90 -10.96 18.54
N GLU A 85 -33.70 -9.87 17.79
CA GLU A 85 -32.97 -9.81 16.52
C GLU A 85 -31.54 -9.34 16.77
N ASP A 86 -30.59 -9.91 16.03
CA ASP A 86 -29.18 -9.53 16.08
C ASP A 86 -28.92 -8.43 15.04
N HIS A 87 -28.38 -7.29 15.46
CA HIS A 87 -28.04 -6.15 14.63
C HIS A 87 -26.53 -5.94 14.61
N TRP A 88 -25.93 -5.94 13.42
CA TRP A 88 -24.50 -5.72 13.25
C TRP A 88 -24.20 -4.28 12.82
N TYR A 89 -23.17 -3.71 13.44
CA TYR A 89 -22.58 -2.44 13.09
C TYR A 89 -21.17 -2.70 12.54
N GLY A 90 -21.01 -2.49 11.24
CA GLY A 90 -19.77 -2.78 10.53
C GLY A 90 -18.90 -1.54 10.32
N LEU A 91 -17.57 -1.73 10.30
CA LEU A 91 -16.62 -0.68 9.92
C LEU A 91 -16.52 -0.62 8.39
N PRO A 92 -16.88 0.51 7.73
CA PRO A 92 -16.86 0.61 6.27
C PRO A 92 -15.45 0.84 5.71
N PHE A 93 -15.15 0.19 4.59
CA PHE A 93 -14.01 0.52 3.75
C PHE A 93 -14.27 0.13 2.29
N HIS A 94 -13.51 0.73 1.37
CA HIS A 94 -13.49 0.24 0.00
C HIS A 94 -12.76 -1.12 -0.04
N SER A 95 -13.29 -2.09 -0.79
CA SER A 95 -12.66 -3.40 -0.95
C SER A 95 -11.21 -3.26 -1.45
N ALA A 96 -10.95 -2.32 -2.37
CA ALA A 96 -9.62 -2.04 -2.88
C ALA A 96 -8.65 -1.50 -1.81
N CYS A 97 -9.12 -0.71 -0.84
CA CYS A 97 -8.30 -0.26 0.28
C CYS A 97 -7.95 -1.44 1.21
N PHE A 98 -8.89 -2.36 1.42
CA PHE A 98 -8.67 -3.54 2.27
C PHE A 98 -7.65 -4.51 1.67
N GLU A 99 -7.55 -4.62 0.34
CA GLU A 99 -6.48 -5.38 -0.30
C GLU A 99 -5.08 -4.82 0.00
N ILE A 100 -4.96 -3.49 0.09
CA ILE A 100 -3.70 -2.84 0.49
C ILE A 100 -3.44 -3.10 1.96
N PHE A 101 -4.48 -2.99 2.80
CA PHE A 101 -4.39 -3.33 4.21
C PHE A 101 -3.83 -4.73 4.43
N LYS A 102 -4.41 -5.75 3.78
CA LYS A 102 -3.90 -7.12 3.83
C LYS A 102 -2.42 -7.20 3.43
N LYS A 103 -2.00 -6.53 2.36
CA LYS A 103 -0.60 -6.57 1.89
C LYS A 103 0.40 -5.96 2.88
N VAL A 104 0.05 -4.84 3.50
CA VAL A 104 0.92 -4.16 4.48
C VAL A 104 0.93 -4.92 5.80
N SER A 105 -0.25 -5.31 6.31
CA SER A 105 -0.38 -6.03 7.57
C SER A 105 0.28 -7.41 7.53
N LEU A 106 0.14 -8.18 6.43
CA LEU A 106 0.80 -9.48 6.30
C LEU A 106 2.34 -9.39 6.18
N ALA A 107 2.87 -8.21 5.86
CA ALA A 107 4.32 -7.99 5.84
C ALA A 107 4.90 -7.76 7.25
N SER A 108 4.06 -7.51 8.26
CA SER A 108 4.49 -7.42 9.66
C SER A 108 4.44 -8.82 10.30
N PRO A 109 5.57 -9.39 10.79
CA PRO A 109 5.66 -10.76 11.30
C PRO A 109 4.75 -11.10 12.49
N GLU A 110 4.15 -10.09 13.12
CA GLU A 110 3.34 -10.23 14.33
C GLU A 110 1.82 -10.02 14.07
N ASP A 111 1.40 -9.74 12.84
CA ASP A 111 0.07 -9.15 12.62
C ASP A 111 -1.04 -10.14 12.26
N LYS A 112 -1.81 -10.51 13.30
CA LYS A 112 -3.21 -10.95 13.18
C LYS A 112 -4.13 -9.72 13.24
N CYS A 113 -3.99 -8.87 12.22
CA CYS A 113 -4.31 -7.44 12.20
C CYS A 113 -5.79 -7.04 12.35
N ALA A 114 -6.74 -7.98 12.42
CA ALA A 114 -8.15 -7.64 12.63
C ALA A 114 -8.48 -7.30 14.10
N ARG A 115 -7.73 -7.81 15.09
CA ARG A 115 -8.04 -7.64 16.53
C ARG A 115 -7.98 -6.19 17.03
N SER A 116 -7.30 -5.30 16.33
CA SER A 116 -6.82 -4.03 16.89
C SER A 116 -7.18 -2.78 16.09
N MET A 117 -7.84 -2.91 14.93
CA MET A 117 -8.38 -1.76 14.18
C MET A 117 -9.44 -0.97 14.98
N LEU A 118 -9.85 -1.47 16.16
CA LEU A 118 -11.14 -1.18 16.78
C LEU A 118 -11.07 -0.83 18.26
N ALA A 119 -9.88 -0.57 18.80
CA ALA A 119 -9.81 0.11 20.08
C ALA A 119 -10.04 1.60 19.82
N ASP A 120 -11.25 2.07 20.11
CA ASP A 120 -11.59 3.49 20.24
C ASP A 120 -10.67 4.10 21.31
N THR A 121 -9.46 4.48 20.89
CA THR A 121 -8.47 5.11 21.74
C THR A 121 -8.49 6.60 21.46
N ASP A 122 -8.67 7.40 22.52
CA ASP A 122 -8.66 8.86 22.57
C ASP A 122 -7.92 9.51 21.38
N GLY A 123 -8.67 9.87 20.33
CA GLY A 123 -8.16 10.67 19.21
C GLY A 123 -7.61 9.91 18.01
N PHE A 124 -7.85 8.59 17.85
CA PHE A 124 -7.31 7.81 16.73
C PHE A 124 -7.68 8.43 15.37
N ILE A 125 -8.94 8.81 15.18
CA ILE A 125 -9.45 9.35 13.91
C ILE A 125 -9.06 10.83 13.77
N GLU A 126 -9.20 11.59 14.85
CA GLU A 126 -8.98 13.04 14.89
C GLU A 126 -7.51 13.40 14.64
N GLN A 127 -6.59 12.59 15.17
CA GLN A 127 -5.14 12.79 15.05
C GLN A 127 -4.54 12.03 13.86
N PHE A 128 -5.37 11.41 13.01
CA PHE A 128 -4.87 10.64 11.88
C PHE A 128 -4.23 11.57 10.83
N PRO A 129 -2.98 11.33 10.40
CA PRO A 129 -2.27 12.20 9.47
C PRO A 129 -2.81 12.02 8.04
N ARG A 130 -3.97 12.63 7.76
CA ARG A 130 -4.62 12.59 6.45
C ARG A 130 -3.79 13.33 5.40
N ASP A 131 -3.71 12.76 4.20
CA ASP A 131 -3.18 13.42 3.01
C ASP A 131 -3.85 14.80 2.77
N LEU A 132 -3.08 15.76 2.26
CA LEU A 132 -3.57 17.12 2.05
C LEU A 132 -4.81 17.15 1.14
N ALA A 133 -4.84 16.32 0.09
CA ALA A 133 -6.00 16.30 -0.81
C ALA A 133 -7.26 15.76 -0.14
N VAL A 134 -7.10 14.83 0.80
CA VAL A 134 -8.21 14.33 1.63
C VAL A 134 -8.69 15.43 2.55
N ARG A 135 -7.78 16.16 3.21
CA ARG A 135 -8.10 17.27 4.12
C ARG A 135 -8.75 18.45 3.43
N ASP A 136 -8.36 18.77 2.21
CA ASP A 136 -8.93 19.86 1.42
C ASP A 136 -10.31 19.50 0.83
N GLY A 137 -10.55 18.20 0.65
CA GLY A 137 -11.79 17.66 0.10
C GLY A 137 -12.75 17.11 1.15
N GLN A 138 -12.36 17.04 2.43
CA GLN A 138 -13.22 16.58 3.52
C GLN A 138 -14.25 17.68 3.80
N ASP A 139 -15.54 17.40 3.60
CA ASP A 139 -16.71 18.17 4.06
C ASP A 139 -17.97 17.56 3.42
N HIS A 140 -19.15 18.05 3.80
CA HIS A 140 -20.45 17.58 3.31
C HIS A 140 -20.56 17.45 1.78
N ASN A 141 -19.81 18.26 1.03
CA ASN A 141 -19.88 18.30 -0.44
C ASN A 141 -18.71 17.60 -1.16
N TRP A 142 -17.74 17.01 -0.43
CA TRP A 142 -16.57 16.35 -1.00
C TRP A 142 -15.82 17.25 -2.01
N GLY A 143 -15.17 18.32 -1.55
CA GLY A 143 -14.52 19.29 -2.43
C GLY A 143 -13.59 18.66 -3.48
N HIS A 144 -13.72 19.06 -4.74
CA HIS A 144 -12.90 18.53 -5.84
C HIS A 144 -11.94 19.59 -6.36
N GLN A 145 -10.65 19.39 -6.10
CA GLN A 145 -9.59 20.26 -6.64
C GLN A 145 -8.91 19.59 -7.84
N PRO A 146 -8.60 20.35 -8.91
CA PRO A 146 -7.73 19.88 -9.98
C PRO A 146 -6.43 19.26 -9.47
N GLY A 147 -6.13 18.03 -9.88
CA GLY A 147 -4.95 17.29 -9.45
C GLY A 147 -5.19 16.30 -8.30
N HIS A 148 -6.39 16.32 -7.68
CA HIS A 148 -6.79 15.39 -6.61
C HIS A 148 -7.53 14.15 -7.15
N GLU A 149 -7.60 13.96 -8.47
CA GLU A 149 -8.40 12.89 -9.09
C GLU A 149 -7.87 11.49 -8.74
N TYR A 150 -6.61 11.39 -8.29
CA TYR A 150 -6.08 10.14 -7.74
C TYR A 150 -6.88 9.60 -6.57
N LEU A 151 -7.58 10.44 -5.79
CA LEU A 151 -8.45 9.97 -4.71
C LEU A 151 -9.58 9.07 -5.20
N ALA A 152 -9.98 9.19 -6.48
CA ALA A 152 -10.99 8.36 -7.11
C ALA A 152 -10.41 7.21 -7.95
N ALA A 153 -9.08 7.11 -8.08
CA ALA A 153 -8.43 6.10 -8.91
C ALA A 153 -8.24 4.77 -8.15
N ASN A 154 -8.44 3.64 -8.81
CA ASN A 154 -8.29 2.32 -8.22
C ASN A 154 -6.83 2.10 -7.84
N PRO A 155 -6.55 1.89 -6.54
CA PRO A 155 -5.19 1.74 -6.09
C PRO A 155 -4.65 0.32 -6.30
N VAL A 156 -5.48 -0.67 -6.59
CA VAL A 156 -5.07 -2.06 -6.81
C VAL A 156 -4.92 -2.33 -8.31
N GLU A 157 -6.01 -2.18 -9.08
CA GLU A 157 -6.01 -2.35 -10.53
C GLU A 157 -5.57 -1.06 -11.20
N VAL A 158 -4.28 -0.94 -11.54
CA VAL A 158 -3.72 0.24 -12.25
C VAL A 158 -3.55 -0.11 -13.74
N PRO A 159 -4.48 0.27 -14.64
CA PRO A 159 -4.56 -0.33 -15.99
C PRO A 159 -3.32 -0.11 -16.86
N ALA A 160 -2.65 1.03 -16.72
CA ALA A 160 -1.45 1.37 -17.49
C ALA A 160 -0.16 0.76 -16.90
N LEU A 161 -0.19 0.24 -15.68
CA LEU A 161 1.01 -0.27 -14.99
C LEU A 161 1.60 -1.52 -15.69
N PRO A 162 0.84 -2.56 -16.06
CA PRO A 162 1.40 -3.75 -16.71
C PRO A 162 2.14 -3.42 -18.01
N SER A 163 1.55 -2.55 -18.84
CA SER A 163 2.16 -2.10 -20.10
C SER A 163 3.47 -1.34 -19.85
N LEU A 164 3.51 -0.52 -18.79
CA LEU A 164 4.71 0.23 -18.43
C LEU A 164 5.83 -0.68 -17.94
N LEU A 165 5.51 -1.66 -17.08
CA LEU A 165 6.48 -2.65 -16.60
C LEU A 165 7.02 -3.50 -17.75
N LYS A 166 6.15 -3.88 -18.70
CA LYS A 166 6.55 -4.60 -19.91
C LYS A 166 7.49 -3.79 -20.81
N VAL A 167 7.33 -2.47 -20.87
CA VAL A 167 8.27 -1.58 -21.60
C VAL A 167 9.63 -1.50 -20.91
N ALA A 168 9.70 -1.70 -19.60
CA ALA A 168 10.96 -1.76 -18.86
C ALA A 168 11.71 -3.09 -19.07
N GLU A 169 11.03 -4.14 -19.51
CA GLU A 169 11.67 -5.38 -19.93
C GLU A 169 12.47 -5.18 -21.23
N THR A 170 13.67 -5.71 -21.26
CA THR A 170 14.61 -5.55 -22.36
C THR A 170 15.31 -6.85 -22.69
N SER A 171 15.64 -7.06 -23.96
CA SER A 171 16.47 -8.19 -24.38
C SER A 171 17.88 -8.12 -23.79
N HIS A 172 18.37 -6.90 -23.51
CA HIS A 172 19.74 -6.60 -23.10
C HIS A 172 19.76 -5.64 -21.89
N ALA A 173 19.45 -6.16 -20.71
CA ALA A 173 19.64 -5.40 -19.48
C ALA A 173 21.14 -5.25 -19.17
N PRO A 174 21.64 -4.03 -18.90
CA PRO A 174 23.03 -3.84 -18.50
C PRO A 174 23.32 -4.58 -17.18
N LYS A 175 24.50 -5.17 -17.04
CA LYS A 175 24.96 -5.68 -15.73
C LYS A 175 25.41 -4.53 -14.83
N VAL A 176 26.01 -3.51 -15.43
CA VAL A 176 26.50 -2.28 -14.79
C VAL A 176 26.04 -1.07 -15.58
N VAL A 177 25.67 0.01 -14.89
CA VAL A 177 24.89 1.11 -15.50
C VAL A 177 25.68 2.38 -15.77
N PHE A 178 26.94 2.44 -15.30
CA PHE A 178 27.81 3.59 -15.52
C PHE A 178 29.04 3.19 -16.34
N PRO A 179 29.55 4.09 -17.19
CA PRO A 179 30.75 3.81 -17.95
C PRO A 179 31.95 3.57 -17.02
N PRO A 180 32.91 2.72 -17.43
CA PRO A 180 34.14 2.52 -16.69
C PRO A 180 34.88 3.86 -16.48
N PRO A 181 35.67 3.99 -15.39
CA PRO A 181 36.57 5.12 -15.24
C PRO A 181 37.49 5.21 -16.48
N GLY A 182 37.71 6.42 -17.00
CA GLY A 182 38.71 6.63 -18.05
C GLY A 182 40.12 6.29 -17.55
N HIS A 183 41.06 6.07 -18.47
CA HIS A 183 42.46 5.66 -18.25
C HIS A 183 43.34 6.65 -17.44
N GLY A 184 42.76 7.61 -16.71
CA GLY A 184 43.52 8.48 -15.82
C GLY A 184 44.16 7.66 -14.70
N ALA A 185 45.37 8.00 -14.26
CA ALA A 185 46.06 7.31 -13.17
C ALA A 185 45.13 7.14 -11.96
N ALA A 186 44.97 5.92 -11.46
CA ALA A 186 44.31 5.69 -10.19
C ALA A 186 45.07 6.48 -9.11
N SER A 187 44.36 7.21 -8.26
CA SER A 187 44.98 7.70 -7.04
C SER A 187 45.33 6.45 -6.24
N ASP A 188 46.62 6.20 -6.03
CA ASP A 188 47.19 5.05 -5.30
C ASP A 188 46.79 5.03 -3.81
N LYS A 189 45.86 5.90 -3.40
CA LYS A 189 45.39 6.13 -2.03
C LYS A 189 43.87 6.03 -1.87
N ASP A 190 43.13 5.45 -2.82
CA ASP A 190 41.68 5.27 -2.68
C ASP A 190 41.38 4.20 -1.60
N PRO A 191 40.85 4.57 -0.42
CA PRO A 191 40.63 3.60 0.66
C PRO A 191 39.57 2.56 0.30
N PHE A 192 38.65 2.88 -0.61
CA PHE A 192 37.64 1.94 -1.10
C PHE A 192 38.20 1.00 -2.18
N GLY A 193 39.32 1.36 -2.82
CA GLY A 193 40.00 0.50 -3.79
C GLY A 193 40.69 -0.72 -3.17
N ILE A 194 40.86 -0.72 -1.84
CA ILE A 194 41.45 -1.83 -1.07
C ILE A 194 40.39 -2.87 -0.69
N LEU A 195 39.12 -2.46 -0.65
CA LEU A 195 38.02 -3.33 -0.23
C LEU A 195 37.67 -4.33 -1.34
N SER A 196 37.22 -5.53 -0.94
CA SER A 196 36.66 -6.48 -1.89
C SER A 196 35.31 -6.00 -2.40
N ALA A 197 34.90 -6.48 -3.58
CA ALA A 197 33.61 -6.12 -4.18
C ALA A 197 32.42 -6.46 -3.26
N GLU A 198 32.51 -7.52 -2.47
CA GLU A 198 31.49 -7.92 -1.50
C GLU A 198 31.37 -6.92 -0.35
N ILE A 199 32.49 -6.48 0.22
CA ILE A 199 32.49 -5.47 1.30
C ILE A 199 31.97 -4.14 0.77
N THR A 200 32.39 -3.74 -0.43
CA THR A 200 31.85 -2.54 -1.10
C THR A 200 30.35 -2.65 -1.34
N ALA A 201 29.86 -3.82 -1.78
CA ALA A 201 28.43 -4.05 -1.97
C ALA A 201 27.66 -3.95 -0.64
N LEU A 202 28.17 -4.53 0.45
CA LEU A 202 27.56 -4.42 1.78
C LEU A 202 27.50 -2.96 2.26
N ILE A 203 28.57 -2.19 2.05
CA ILE A 203 28.55 -0.75 2.39
C ILE A 203 27.46 -0.04 1.60
N ILE A 204 27.41 -0.23 0.28
CA ILE A 204 26.40 0.37 -0.60
C ILE A 204 24.99 -0.03 -0.15
N ASP A 205 24.81 -1.27 0.30
CA ASP A 205 23.53 -1.82 0.75
C ASP A 205 22.90 -1.04 1.92
N HIS A 206 23.74 -0.41 2.75
CA HIS A 206 23.31 0.39 3.90
C HIS A 206 23.22 1.90 3.63
N LEU A 207 23.49 2.35 2.40
CA LEU A 207 23.51 3.77 2.07
C LEU A 207 22.20 4.24 1.45
N HIS A 208 21.79 5.46 1.82
CA HIS A 208 20.71 6.15 1.12
C HIS A 208 21.14 6.48 -0.33
N PRO A 209 20.23 6.48 -1.33
CA PRO A 209 20.58 6.74 -2.73
C PRO A 209 21.40 8.01 -2.99
N LYS A 210 21.16 9.07 -2.20
CA LYS A 210 21.95 10.30 -2.24
C LYS A 210 23.43 10.07 -1.88
N ASP A 211 23.69 9.24 -0.87
CA ASP A 211 25.04 8.91 -0.41
C ASP A 211 25.72 7.94 -1.37
N ILE A 212 24.97 7.01 -1.96
CA ILE A 212 25.46 6.17 -3.07
C ILE A 212 25.93 7.05 -4.24
N ALA A 213 25.12 8.05 -4.62
CA ALA A 213 25.47 8.98 -5.69
C ALA A 213 26.73 9.80 -5.37
N ASN A 214 26.86 10.29 -4.13
CA ASN A 214 28.04 11.00 -3.65
C ASN A 214 29.27 10.09 -3.63
N LEU A 215 29.16 8.87 -3.10
CA LEU A 215 30.24 7.90 -3.03
C LEU A 215 30.77 7.54 -4.41
N ARG A 216 29.87 7.33 -5.39
CA ARG A 216 30.20 7.13 -6.81
C ARG A 216 31.01 8.29 -7.43
N LEU A 217 30.84 9.51 -6.91
CA LEU A 217 31.59 10.69 -7.36
C LEU A 217 32.94 10.83 -6.65
N CYS A 218 33.06 10.31 -5.43
CA CYS A 218 34.26 10.44 -4.59
C CYS A 218 35.29 9.32 -4.78
N THR A 219 34.88 8.11 -5.16
CA THR A 219 35.77 6.95 -5.33
C THR A 219 35.54 6.25 -6.67
N ARG A 220 36.63 5.70 -7.24
CA ARG A 220 36.54 4.89 -8.46
C ARG A 220 36.03 3.48 -8.19
N ALA A 221 36.21 2.97 -6.98
CA ALA A 221 35.76 1.64 -6.57
C ALA A 221 34.24 1.48 -6.68
N VAL A 222 33.49 2.57 -6.53
CA VAL A 222 32.02 2.60 -6.58
C VAL A 222 31.52 3.30 -7.86
N ARG A 223 32.39 3.51 -8.86
CA ARG A 223 32.01 4.26 -10.07
C ARG A 223 30.98 3.51 -10.91
N GLN A 224 31.14 2.20 -10.99
CA GLN A 224 30.21 1.29 -11.64
C GLN A 224 29.28 0.70 -10.58
N LEU A 225 27.97 0.86 -10.79
CA LEU A 225 26.97 0.25 -9.93
C LEU A 225 26.30 -0.91 -10.67
N PRO A 226 26.04 -2.04 -9.98
CA PRO A 226 25.25 -3.12 -10.52
C PRO A 226 23.84 -2.62 -10.87
N ASN A 227 23.29 -3.05 -12.01
CA ASN A 227 21.92 -2.72 -12.39
C ASN A 227 20.91 -3.20 -11.33
N ILE A 228 21.13 -4.36 -10.74
CA ILE A 228 20.23 -4.95 -9.73
C ILE A 228 20.10 -4.09 -8.46
N LEU A 229 21.08 -3.22 -8.15
CA LEU A 229 21.00 -2.28 -7.03
C LEU A 229 19.76 -1.39 -7.14
N PHE A 230 19.40 -0.96 -8.35
CA PHE A 230 18.27 -0.06 -8.56
C PHE A 230 16.92 -0.74 -8.35
N ARG A 231 16.85 -2.07 -8.49
CA ARG A 231 15.66 -2.83 -8.06
C ARG A 231 15.46 -2.72 -6.56
N LYS A 232 16.54 -2.92 -5.79
CA LYS A 232 16.50 -2.75 -4.34
C LYS A 232 16.02 -1.34 -3.99
N LEU A 233 16.65 -0.32 -4.55
CA LEU A 233 16.27 1.07 -4.28
C LEU A 233 14.80 1.37 -4.62
N LEU A 234 14.26 0.78 -5.68
CA LEU A 234 12.83 0.88 -6.00
C LEU A 234 11.95 0.20 -4.94
N LEU A 235 12.30 -1.02 -4.51
CA LEU A 235 11.54 -1.75 -3.50
C LEU A 235 11.60 -1.07 -2.13
N ASP A 236 12.72 -0.44 -1.80
CA ASP A 236 12.91 0.31 -0.55
C ASP A 236 12.19 1.66 -0.58
N GLU A 237 12.29 2.43 -1.68
CA GLU A 237 11.64 3.74 -1.80
C GLU A 237 10.14 3.66 -2.12
N MET A 238 9.69 2.57 -2.76
CA MET A 238 8.33 2.42 -3.29
C MET A 238 7.75 1.03 -2.97
N PRO A 239 7.64 0.64 -1.68
CA PRO A 239 7.16 -0.69 -1.27
C PRO A 239 5.73 -1.01 -1.76
N TRP A 240 4.93 0.02 -2.02
CA TRP A 240 3.60 -0.12 -2.63
C TRP A 240 3.62 -0.55 -4.11
N MET A 241 4.76 -0.52 -4.81
CA MET A 241 4.88 -1.08 -6.16
C MET A 241 5.25 -2.57 -6.10
N TRP A 242 4.36 -3.37 -5.50
CA TRP A 242 4.63 -4.78 -5.21
C TRP A 242 4.85 -5.64 -6.46
N GLU A 243 4.38 -5.23 -7.63
CA GLU A 243 4.58 -5.92 -8.90
C GLU A 243 6.06 -6.05 -9.28
N LEU A 244 6.93 -5.18 -8.75
CA LEU A 244 8.38 -5.28 -8.97
C LEU A 244 9.00 -6.55 -8.35
N LYS A 245 8.32 -7.16 -7.38
CA LYS A 245 8.71 -8.45 -6.80
C LYS A 245 8.53 -9.57 -7.82
N ASP A 246 7.43 -9.54 -8.57
CA ASP A 246 7.07 -10.56 -9.58
C ASP A 246 7.94 -10.49 -10.84
N MET A 247 8.63 -9.37 -11.05
CA MET A 247 9.62 -9.20 -12.12
C MET A 247 10.99 -9.84 -11.80
N GLU A 248 11.08 -10.65 -10.73
CA GLU A 248 12.30 -11.39 -10.42
C GLU A 248 12.66 -12.37 -11.55
N GLY A 249 13.92 -12.36 -11.97
CA GLY A 249 14.39 -13.14 -13.11
C GLY A 249 14.09 -12.53 -14.49
N ALA A 250 13.26 -11.49 -14.57
CA ALA A 250 13.08 -10.73 -15.80
C ALA A 250 14.33 -9.90 -16.13
N ARG A 251 14.60 -9.72 -17.43
CA ARG A 251 15.68 -8.84 -17.89
C ARG A 251 15.17 -7.40 -17.94
N VAL A 252 15.44 -6.65 -16.88
CA VAL A 252 14.95 -5.27 -16.72
C VAL A 252 16.12 -4.31 -16.57
N ASP A 253 16.05 -3.15 -17.24
CA ASP A 253 16.93 -2.02 -16.95
C ASP A 253 16.39 -1.28 -15.71
N TRP A 254 16.76 -1.77 -14.54
CA TRP A 254 16.31 -1.26 -13.25
C TRP A 254 16.78 0.18 -13.01
N HIS A 255 17.96 0.55 -13.54
CA HIS A 255 18.44 1.92 -13.46
C HIS A 255 17.59 2.88 -14.28
N ASP A 256 17.26 2.53 -15.53
CA ASP A 256 16.36 3.34 -16.35
C ASP A 256 14.99 3.49 -15.70
N LEU A 257 14.41 2.39 -15.19
CA LEU A 257 13.16 2.40 -14.45
C LEU A 257 13.23 3.31 -13.20
N TYR A 258 14.30 3.21 -12.41
CA TYR A 258 14.54 4.05 -11.24
C TYR A 258 14.69 5.53 -11.61
N CYS A 259 15.38 5.85 -12.71
CA CYS A 259 15.51 7.22 -13.20
C CYS A 259 14.15 7.80 -13.64
N LYS A 260 13.29 6.99 -14.26
CA LYS A 260 11.98 7.40 -14.78
C LYS A 260 10.85 7.31 -13.76
N ARG A 261 11.11 6.79 -12.54
CA ARG A 261 10.09 6.56 -11.50
C ARG A 261 9.18 7.78 -11.26
N ARG A 262 9.75 8.98 -11.20
CA ARG A 262 8.98 10.23 -10.97
C ARG A 262 8.07 10.61 -12.13
N SER A 263 8.49 10.36 -13.38
CA SER A 263 7.64 10.64 -14.55
C SER A 263 6.46 9.68 -14.66
N TYR A 264 6.64 8.44 -14.22
CA TYR A 264 5.54 7.47 -14.18
C TYR A 264 4.55 7.81 -13.06
N TRP A 265 5.05 8.37 -11.95
CA TRP A 265 4.26 8.76 -10.79
C TRP A 265 3.21 9.84 -11.06
N THR A 266 3.54 10.81 -11.90
CA THR A 266 2.61 11.90 -12.23
C THR A 266 1.44 11.43 -13.11
N ILE A 267 1.64 10.33 -13.83
CA ILE A 267 0.71 9.78 -14.82
C ILE A 267 -0.18 8.70 -14.19
N LEU A 268 0.40 7.78 -13.40
CA LEU A 268 -0.33 6.65 -12.81
C LEU A 268 -1.11 7.07 -11.55
N LYS A 269 -2.32 7.61 -11.73
CA LYS A 269 -3.16 8.10 -10.62
C LYS A 269 -3.52 6.99 -9.62
N GLY A 270 -3.81 5.79 -10.09
CA GLY A 270 -4.07 4.64 -9.22
C GLY A 270 -2.88 4.32 -8.32
N LEU A 271 -1.66 4.34 -8.88
CA LEU A 271 -0.46 4.12 -8.10
C LEU A 271 -0.21 5.25 -7.09
N LYS A 272 -0.50 6.50 -7.45
CA LYS A 272 -0.50 7.63 -6.50
C LYS A 272 -1.47 7.43 -5.34
N ASN A 273 -2.68 6.94 -5.62
CA ASN A 273 -3.63 6.60 -4.56
C ASN A 273 -3.13 5.46 -3.69
N ARG A 274 -2.45 4.47 -4.29
CA ARG A 274 -1.86 3.34 -3.59
C ARG A 274 -0.79 3.77 -2.58
N GLU A 275 0.14 4.65 -2.95
CA GLU A 275 1.14 5.23 -2.01
C GLU A 275 0.45 5.90 -0.82
N ARG A 276 -0.58 6.71 -1.08
CA ARG A 276 -1.35 7.39 -0.03
C ARG A 276 -1.96 6.38 0.94
N ILE A 277 -2.68 5.39 0.42
CA ILE A 277 -3.35 4.38 1.25
C ILE A 277 -2.32 3.51 1.97
N TRP A 278 -1.19 3.20 1.33
CA TRP A 278 -0.10 2.47 1.96
C TRP A 278 0.41 3.20 3.20
N GLY A 279 0.67 4.50 3.10
CA GLY A 279 1.06 5.33 4.25
C GLY A 279 -0.03 5.40 5.34
N ASP A 280 -1.31 5.48 4.96
CA ASP A 280 -2.42 5.40 5.91
C ASP A 280 -2.37 4.06 6.68
N VAL A 281 -2.18 2.93 5.98
CA VAL A 281 -2.14 1.61 6.61
C VAL A 281 -0.89 1.43 7.50
N GLU A 282 0.28 1.88 7.05
CA GLU A 282 1.50 1.82 7.88
C GLU A 282 1.31 2.59 9.20
N GLU A 283 0.65 3.75 9.17
CA GLU A 283 0.32 4.49 10.39
C GLU A 283 -0.70 3.75 11.26
N ILE A 284 -1.70 3.07 10.67
CA ILE A 284 -2.64 2.22 11.41
C ILE A 284 -1.88 1.09 12.14
N VAL A 285 -1.04 0.34 11.42
CA VAL A 285 -0.23 -0.76 11.97
C VAL A 285 0.68 -0.26 13.10
N LYS A 286 1.39 0.85 12.87
CA LYS A 286 2.26 1.47 13.88
C LYS A 286 1.52 1.91 15.14
N ARG A 287 0.29 2.42 15.01
CA ARG A 287 -0.55 2.79 16.17
C ARG A 287 -1.00 1.55 16.93
N ILE A 288 -1.40 0.50 16.22
CA ILE A 288 -1.75 -0.81 16.80
C ILE A 288 -0.57 -1.38 17.60
N GLU A 289 0.64 -1.41 17.03
CA GLU A 289 1.85 -1.88 17.71
C GLU A 289 2.13 -1.09 18.99
N ARG A 290 1.91 0.23 18.97
CA ARG A 290 2.01 1.07 20.16
C ARG A 290 0.98 0.69 21.22
N LEU A 291 -0.28 0.47 20.83
CA LEU A 291 -1.33 0.06 21.78
C LEU A 291 -1.04 -1.31 22.40
N ARG A 292 -0.49 -2.26 21.62
CA ARG A 292 -0.01 -3.56 22.14
C ARG A 292 1.13 -3.37 23.14
N SER A 293 2.12 -2.55 22.77
CA SER A 293 3.27 -2.23 23.63
C SER A 293 2.85 -1.56 24.95
N ASP A 294 1.81 -0.74 24.92
CA ASP A 294 1.23 -0.07 26.09
C ASP A 294 0.30 -0.99 26.91
N GLY A 295 0.04 -2.22 26.47
CA GLY A 295 -0.87 -3.17 27.13
C GLY A 295 -2.35 -2.78 27.06
N LYS A 296 -2.72 -1.86 26.17
CA LYS A 296 -4.11 -1.39 25.98
C LYS A 296 -4.96 -2.39 25.19
N ILE A 297 -4.32 -3.22 24.39
CA ILE A 297 -4.93 -4.31 23.62
C ILE A 297 -4.08 -5.57 23.79
N ALA A 298 -4.71 -6.74 23.71
CA ALA A 298 -4.00 -8.01 23.81
C ALA A 298 -2.97 -8.16 22.68
N ALA A 299 -1.84 -8.79 23.00
CA ALA A 299 -0.81 -9.18 22.04
C ALA A 299 -1.33 -10.25 21.07
#